data_AF-A0AAP5MZC7-F1
#
_entry.id   AF-A0AAP5MZC7-F1
#
_cell.length_a   1.000
_cell.length_b   1.000
_cell.length_c   1.000
_cell.angle_alpha   90.00
_cell.angle_beta   90.00
_cell.angle_gamma   90.00
#
_symmetry.space_group_name_H-M   'P 1'
#
loop_
_entity.id
_entity.type
_entity.pdbx_description
1 polymer ?
#
loop_
_entity_poly.entity_id
_entity_poly.type
_entity_poly.pdbx_seq_one_letter_code
_entity_poly.pdbx_strand_id
1 'polypeptide(L)' 'MRSPLYNHFYYCWRNETVTLDQLGRAVEKEFITGKEKEEITKTELKKEMSIDADK' A
#
# COMPACT_ATOMS: atom_id res chain seq x y z
N MET A 1 2.06 18.57 -3.06
CA MET A 1 1.74 18.24 -1.66
C MET A 1 1.19 16.82 -1.65
N ARG A 2 1.62 15.95 -0.72
CA ARG A 2 1.06 14.58 -0.61
C ARG A 2 -0.23 14.59 0.22
N SER A 3 -1.10 13.65 -0.08
CA SER A 3 -2.33 13.41 0.68
C SER A 3 -2.00 12.96 2.11
N PRO A 4 -2.75 13.41 3.13
CA PRO A 4 -2.47 13.05 4.52
C PRO A 4 -2.44 11.54 4.78
N LEU A 5 -3.23 10.76 4.04
CA LEU A 5 -3.34 9.32 4.19
C LEU A 5 -2.38 8.52 3.28
N TYR A 6 -1.50 9.19 2.52
CA TYR A 6 -0.55 8.51 1.63
C TYR A 6 0.23 7.40 2.37
N ASN A 7 0.89 7.76 3.48
CA ASN A 7 1.75 6.84 4.21
C ASN A 7 0.95 5.65 4.77
N HIS A 8 -0.29 5.90 5.21
CA HIS A 8 -1.17 4.85 5.70
C HIS A 8 -1.42 3.79 4.60
N PHE A 9 -1.86 4.22 3.41
CA PHE A 9 -2.12 3.30 2.30
C PHE A 9 -0.86 2.64 1.76
N TYR A 10 0.28 3.34 1.77
CA TYR A 10 1.58 2.77 1.43
C TYR A 10 1.94 1.59 2.33
N TYR A 11 1.80 1.73 3.66
CA TYR A 11 2.07 0.65 4.59
C TYR A 11 1.07 -0.49 4.46
N CYS A 12 -0.22 -0.18 4.26
CA CYS A 12 -1.23 -1.20 4.03
C CYS A 12 -0.94 -2.02 2.77
N TRP A 13 -0.50 -1.38 1.69
CA TRP A 13 -0.10 -2.07 0.46
C TRP A 13 1.12 -2.96 0.69
N ARG A 14 2.17 -2.42 1.32
CA ARG A 14 3.41 -3.15 1.63
C ARG A 14 3.19 -4.40 2.47
N ASN A 15 2.18 -4.40 3.32
CA ASN A 15 1.84 -5.52 4.20
C ASN A 15 0.66 -6.35 3.68
N GLU A 16 0.24 -6.14 2.42
CA GLU A 16 -0.85 -6.90 1.77
C GLU A 16 -2.20 -6.82 2.51
N THR A 17 -2.41 -5.76 3.31
CA THR A 17 -3.67 -5.54 4.04
C THR A 17 -4.70 -4.75 3.22
N VAL A 18 -4.32 -4.30 2.02
CA VAL A 18 -5.20 -3.60 1.08
C VAL A 18 -4.97 -4.10 -0.34
N THR A 19 -6.04 -4.28 -1.11
CA THR A 19 -5.99 -4.69 -2.52
C THR A 19 -5.96 -3.49 -3.47
N LEU A 20 -5.67 -3.74 -4.75
CA LEU A 20 -5.68 -2.72 -5.80
C LEU A 20 -7.05 -2.03 -5.94
N ASP A 21 -8.14 -2.80 -5.79
CA ASP A 21 -9.51 -2.28 -5.84
C ASP A 21 -9.82 -1.39 -4.64
N GLN A 22 -9.36 -1.78 -3.45
CA GLN A 22 -9.52 -0.97 -2.24
C GLN A 22 -8.70 0.33 -2.32
N LEU A 23 -7.50 0.31 -2.92
CA LEU A 23 -6.77 1.54 -3.28
C LEU A 23 -7.51 2.37 -4.33
N GLY A 24 -8.19 1.74 -5.30
CA GLY A 24 -9.07 2.42 -6.25
C GLY A 24 -10.19 3.20 -5.55
N ARG A 25 -10.87 2.58 -4.59
CA ARG A 25 -11.90 3.24 -3.76
C ARG A 25 -11.34 4.37 -2.90
N ALA A 26 -10.09 4.26 -2.44
CA ALA A 26 -9.42 5.34 -1.71
C ALA A 26 -9.16 6.57 -2.61
N VAL A 27 -8.93 6.36 -3.90
CA VAL A 27 -8.85 7.44 -4.90
C VAL A 27 -10.23 8.05 -5.16
N GLU A 28 -11.26 7.23 -5.35
CA GLU A 28 -12.65 7.71 -5.58
C GLU A 28 -13.17 8.57 -4.41
N LYS A 29 -12.72 8.28 -3.19
CA LYS A 29 -13.06 9.03 -1.97
C LYS A 29 -12.12 10.20 -1.67
N GLU A 30 -11.19 10.50 -2.57
CA GLU A 30 -10.21 11.60 -2.44
C GLU A 30 -9.30 11.49 -1.21
N PHE A 31 -9.11 10.28 -0.67
CA PHE A 31 -8.16 10.05 0.44
C PHE A 31 -6.71 10.05 -0.02
N ILE A 32 -6.49 9.61 -1.27
CA ILE A 32 -5.23 9.68 -2.00
C ILE A 32 -5.55 10.01 -3.47
N THR A 33 -4.56 10.50 -4.21
CA THR A 33 -4.71 10.79 -5.65
C THR A 33 -4.42 9.56 -6.52
N GLY A 34 -4.85 9.59 -7.78
CA GLY A 34 -4.52 8.54 -8.75
C GLY A 34 -3.00 8.35 -8.92
N LYS A 35 -2.23 9.44 -8.93
CA LYS A 35 -0.76 9.40 -8.99
C LYS A 35 -0.16 8.70 -7.77
N GLU A 36 -0.71 8.98 -6.59
CA GLU A 36 -0.26 8.34 -5.35
C GLU A 36 -0.59 6.84 -5.32
N LYS A 37 -1.75 6.42 -5.84
CA LYS A 37 -2.08 5.01 -6.04
C LYS A 37 -1.04 4.34 -6.95
N GLU A 38 -0.70 4.94 -8.09
CA GLU A 38 0.32 4.41 -9.00
C GLU A 38 1.68 4.26 -8.31
N GLU A 39 2.12 5.27 -7.55
CA GLU A 39 3.35 5.21 -6.75
C GLU A 39 3.33 4.06 -5.76
N ILE A 40 2.24 3.92 -4.97
CA ILE A 40 2.09 2.87 -3.97
C ILE A 40 2.19 1.49 -4.64
N THR A 41 1.47 1.28 -5.75
CA THR A 41 1.42 -0.02 -6.43
C THR A 41 2.72 -0.43 -7.13
N LYS A 42 3.61 0.51 -7.41
CA LYS A 42 4.96 0.23 -7.94
C LYS A 42 5.94 -0.26 -6.86
N THR A 43 5.54 -0.22 -5.59
CA THR A 43 6.40 -0.62 -4.49
C THR A 43 6.34 -2.13 -4.28
N GLU A 44 7.50 -2.77 -4.20
CA GLU A 44 7.64 -4.19 -3.84
C GLU A 44 6.92 -4.50 -2.52
N LEU A 45 6.16 -5.59 -2.49
CA LEU A 45 5.52 -6.09 -1.27
C LEU A 45 6.59 -6.53 -0.27
N LYS A 46 6.31 -6.41 1.03
CA LYS A 46 7.28 -6.82 2.05
C LYS A 46 7.40 -8.34 2.00
N LYS A 47 8.46 -8.84 1.36
CA LYS A 47 8.84 -10.26 1.37
C LYS A 47 8.89 -10.70 2.83
N GLU A 48 8.02 -11.64 3.21
CA GLU A 48 8.08 -12.24 4.54
C GLU A 48 9.51 -12.74 4.75
N MET A 49 10.20 -12.19 5.75
CA MET A 49 11.41 -12.83 6.24
C MET A 49 10.94 -14.12 6.89
N SER A 50 11.02 -15.23 6.15
CA SER A 50 10.94 -16.56 6.71
C SER A 50 12.00 -16.63 7.80
N ILE A 51 11.58 -16.52 9.05
CA ILE A 51 12.40 -16.96 10.16
C ILE A 51 12.27 -18.47 10.08
N ASP A 52 13.22 -19.10 9.36
CA ASP A 52 13.49 -20.52 9.54
C ASP A 52 13.89 -20.67 11.02
N ALA A 53 12.91 -21.04 11.84
CA ALA A 53 13.15 -21.46 13.19
C ALA A 53 13.81 -22.84 13.10
N ASP A 54 15.14 -22.83 13.10
CA ASP A 54 16.01 -23.97 13.35
C ASP A 54 15.38 -24.86 14.44
N LYS A 55 15.07 -26.11 14.08
CA LYS A 55 14.63 -27.18 14.98
C LYS A 55 15.50 -28.39 14.78
#